data_AF-A0A0A7RB21-F1
#
_entry.id   AF-A0A0A7RB21-F1
#
_cell.length_a   1.000
_cell.length_b   1.000
_cell.length_c   1.000
_cell.angle_alpha   90.00
_cell.angle_beta   90.00
_cell.angle_gamma   90.00
#
_symmetry.space_group_name_H-M   'P 1'
#
loop_
_entity.id
_entity.type
_entity.pdbx_description
1 polymer ?
#
loop_
_entity_poly.entity_id
_entity_poly.type
_entity_poly.pdbx_seq_one_letter_code
_entity_poly.pdbx_strand_id
1 'polypeptide(L)'
;LVDQAHILQWISFADNEILPAACTWLFPCLGLLQFNKQSCEKAKEDVKKALQVLNDHLLTRTYLVGERITQADISVFCCLLSLYQHVLEPAFRSPYENVNRWFVTLLNQAQFRAVVGEVSLCEKMAQFDAKKFAELQKKGKDTKEKGGKVKEEKEKPQKAKEEKKKEKPKKEVEEEEADETELALAQEPKSKDPFEKFPKGTFVMDEFKRVYSNEPEEVSIQYFWNKFDKENFSIWYCEYLFPQELTLVFMSCNLISGMFQRLDKMRKNAFASV
;
A
#
# COMPACT_ATOMS: atom_id res chain seq x y z
N LEU A 1 -15.11 -27.15 -17.77
CA LEU A 1 -13.66 -26.85 -17.65
C LEU A 1 -13.30 -25.50 -18.26
N VAL A 2 -13.62 -25.24 -19.55
CA VAL A 2 -13.29 -23.94 -20.20
C VAL A 2 -13.92 -22.75 -19.49
N ASP A 3 -15.23 -22.78 -19.22
CA ASP A 3 -15.91 -21.68 -18.53
C ASP A 3 -15.36 -21.43 -17.11
N GLN A 4 -14.99 -22.49 -16.39
CA GLN A 4 -14.37 -22.37 -15.07
C GLN A 4 -13.01 -21.66 -15.16
N ALA A 5 -12.21 -21.96 -16.18
CA ALA A 5 -10.94 -21.28 -16.41
C ALA A 5 -11.15 -19.79 -16.74
N HIS A 6 -12.12 -19.47 -17.59
CA HIS A 6 -12.47 -18.07 -17.89
C HIS A 6 -13.01 -17.33 -16.66
N ILE A 7 -13.79 -18.00 -15.79
CA ILE A 7 -14.26 -17.40 -14.54
C ILE A 7 -13.05 -17.02 -13.67
N LEU A 8 -12.10 -17.94 -13.48
CA LEU A 8 -10.88 -17.67 -12.71
C LEU A 8 -10.01 -16.59 -13.35
N GLN A 9 -9.94 -16.53 -14.69
CA GLN A 9 -9.23 -15.48 -15.41
C GLN A 9 -9.80 -14.09 -15.06
N TRP A 10 -11.12 -13.91 -15.09
CA TRP A 10 -11.75 -12.63 -14.78
C TRP A 10 -11.65 -12.24 -13.31
N ILE A 11 -11.73 -13.22 -12.40
CA ILE A 11 -11.49 -12.97 -10.97
C ILE A 11 -10.05 -12.47 -10.77
N SER A 12 -9.07 -13.17 -11.34
CA SER A 12 -7.66 -12.77 -11.27
C SER A 12 -7.41 -11.41 -11.90
N PHE A 13 -8.05 -11.11 -13.03
CA PHE A 13 -8.00 -9.80 -13.67
C PHE A 13 -8.54 -8.69 -12.76
N ALA A 14 -9.66 -8.93 -12.08
CA ALA A 14 -10.23 -7.98 -11.12
C ALA A 14 -9.26 -7.67 -9.97
N ASP A 15 -8.67 -8.72 -9.37
CA ASP A 15 -7.81 -8.59 -8.19
C ASP A 15 -6.46 -7.93 -8.50
N ASN A 16 -5.91 -8.15 -9.70
CA ASN A 16 -4.56 -7.70 -10.05
C ASN A 16 -4.52 -6.45 -10.92
N GLU A 17 -5.49 -6.25 -11.81
CA GLU A 17 -5.49 -5.12 -12.76
C GLU A 17 -6.42 -3.99 -12.31
N ILE A 18 -7.59 -4.32 -11.76
CA ILE A 18 -8.60 -3.31 -11.39
C ILE A 18 -8.38 -2.84 -9.95
N LEU A 19 -8.39 -3.76 -8.99
CA LEU A 19 -8.44 -3.43 -7.57
C LEU A 19 -7.25 -2.57 -7.10
N PRO A 20 -5.98 -2.86 -7.46
CA PRO A 20 -4.84 -2.06 -7.00
C PRO A 20 -4.86 -0.64 -7.58
N ALA A 21 -5.23 -0.50 -8.86
CA ALA A 21 -5.38 0.79 -9.51
C ALA A 21 -6.55 1.59 -8.91
N ALA A 22 -7.68 0.92 -8.65
CA ALA A 22 -8.84 1.52 -7.99
C ALA A 22 -8.49 2.06 -6.60
N CYS A 23 -7.81 1.27 -5.76
CA CYS A 23 -7.38 1.70 -4.43
C CYS A 23 -6.41 2.89 -4.50
N THR A 24 -5.43 2.83 -5.40
CA THR A 24 -4.44 3.91 -5.57
C THR A 24 -5.08 5.23 -5.96
N TRP A 25 -6.11 5.19 -6.81
CA TRP A 25 -6.83 6.39 -7.22
C TRP A 25 -7.85 6.86 -6.16
N LEU A 26 -8.62 5.95 -5.56
CA LEU A 26 -9.74 6.30 -4.66
C LEU A 26 -9.30 6.69 -3.25
N PHE A 27 -8.30 6.02 -2.68
CA PHE A 27 -7.94 6.24 -1.27
C PHE A 27 -7.49 7.67 -0.97
N PRO A 28 -6.75 8.36 -1.86
CA PRO A 28 -6.54 9.79 -1.72
C PRO A 28 -7.84 10.60 -1.73
N CYS A 29 -8.73 10.38 -2.71
CA CYS A 29 -10.01 11.10 -2.79
C CYS A 29 -10.90 10.91 -1.55
N LEU A 30 -10.78 9.77 -0.88
CA LEU A 30 -11.49 9.49 0.38
C LEU A 30 -10.78 10.03 1.63
N GLY A 31 -9.56 10.56 1.49
CA GLY A 31 -8.76 11.08 2.60
C GLY A 31 -8.09 9.99 3.44
N LEU A 32 -7.93 8.78 2.89
CA LEU A 32 -7.30 7.64 3.55
C LEU A 32 -5.78 7.61 3.33
N LEU A 33 -5.33 8.05 2.15
CA LEU A 33 -3.92 8.14 1.78
C LEU A 33 -3.55 9.55 1.33
N GLN A 34 -2.27 9.90 1.44
CA GLN A 34 -1.75 11.14 0.89
C GLN A 34 -1.80 11.09 -0.64
N PHE A 35 -2.18 12.19 -1.27
CA PHE A 35 -2.20 12.28 -2.72
C PHE A 35 -0.78 12.31 -3.31
N ASN A 36 -0.50 11.35 -4.20
CA ASN A 36 0.66 11.36 -5.07
C ASN A 36 0.17 11.50 -6.51
N LYS A 37 0.57 12.60 -7.18
CA LYS A 37 0.12 12.92 -8.53
C LYS A 37 0.51 11.83 -9.55
N GLN A 38 1.77 11.42 -9.56
CA GLN A 38 2.29 10.43 -10.51
C GLN A 38 1.59 9.07 -10.35
N SER A 39 1.43 8.60 -9.12
CA SER A 39 0.73 7.34 -8.84
C SER A 39 -0.76 7.42 -9.22
N CYS A 40 -1.43 8.55 -8.96
CA CYS A 40 -2.83 8.72 -9.32
C CYS A 40 -3.03 8.81 -10.84
N GLU A 41 -2.14 9.49 -11.57
CA GLU A 41 -2.21 9.58 -13.03
C GLU A 41 -1.98 8.22 -13.68
N LYS A 42 -0.97 7.47 -13.21
CA LYS A 42 -0.75 6.08 -13.65
C LYS A 42 -1.95 5.19 -13.35
N ALA A 43 -2.50 5.27 -12.13
CA ALA A 43 -3.67 4.48 -11.76
C ALA A 43 -4.90 4.79 -12.64
N LYS A 44 -5.09 6.05 -13.03
CA LYS A 44 -6.15 6.43 -13.99
C LYS A 44 -5.93 5.78 -15.36
N GLU A 45 -4.70 5.75 -15.86
CA GLU A 45 -4.37 5.08 -17.12
C GLU A 45 -4.59 3.58 -17.06
N ASP A 46 -4.20 2.93 -15.96
CA ASP A 46 -4.38 1.50 -15.79
C ASP A 46 -5.88 1.13 -15.67
N VAL A 47 -6.69 1.94 -14.96
CA VAL A 47 -8.16 1.80 -14.98
C VAL A 47 -8.73 1.96 -16.38
N LYS A 48 -8.27 2.94 -17.18
CA LYS A 48 -8.72 3.12 -18.57
C LYS A 48 -8.42 1.89 -19.42
N LYS A 49 -7.23 1.30 -19.30
CA LYS A 49 -6.87 0.07 -20.02
C LYS A 49 -7.76 -1.09 -19.59
N ALA A 50 -7.99 -1.26 -18.29
CA ALA A 50 -8.85 -2.32 -17.78
C ALA A 50 -10.31 -2.18 -18.27
N LEU A 51 -10.84 -0.95 -18.25
CA LEU A 51 -12.17 -0.64 -18.80
C LEU A 51 -12.23 -0.91 -20.30
N GLN A 52 -11.17 -0.61 -21.06
CA GLN A 52 -11.12 -0.90 -22.49
C GLN A 52 -11.19 -2.41 -22.76
N VAL A 53 -10.39 -3.21 -22.04
CA VAL A 53 -10.41 -4.69 -22.15
C VAL A 53 -11.80 -5.24 -21.86
N LEU A 54 -12.46 -4.76 -20.80
CA LEU A 54 -13.83 -5.15 -20.48
C LEU A 54 -14.82 -4.70 -21.55
N ASN A 55 -14.68 -3.47 -22.07
CA ASN A 55 -15.58 -2.91 -23.07
C ASN A 55 -15.56 -3.71 -24.37
N ASP A 56 -14.36 -4.11 -24.80
CA ASP A 56 -14.17 -4.90 -26.01
C ASP A 56 -14.69 -6.34 -25.82
N HIS A 57 -14.44 -6.94 -24.65
CA HIS A 57 -14.95 -8.27 -24.33
C HIS A 57 -16.49 -8.30 -24.26
N LEU A 58 -17.10 -7.27 -23.68
CA LEU A 58 -18.54 -7.15 -23.52
C LEU A 58 -19.24 -6.64 -24.78
N LEU A 59 -18.53 -6.31 -25.85
CA LEU A 59 -19.15 -5.84 -27.10
C LEU A 59 -20.19 -6.82 -27.64
N THR A 60 -19.89 -8.12 -27.58
CA THR A 60 -20.75 -9.19 -28.10
C THR A 60 -21.33 -10.09 -27.01
N ARG A 61 -21.24 -9.69 -25.74
CA ARG A 61 -21.60 -10.54 -24.58
C ARG A 61 -22.43 -9.79 -23.56
N THR A 62 -23.43 -10.46 -23.01
CA THR A 62 -24.24 -9.92 -21.90
C THR A 62 -23.51 -10.03 -20.57
N TYR A 63 -22.79 -11.13 -20.32
CA TYR A 63 -22.03 -11.40 -19.10
C TYR A 63 -20.58 -11.77 -19.44
N LEU A 64 -19.70 -11.80 -18.43
CA LEU A 64 -18.27 -12.06 -18.66
C LEU A 64 -17.99 -13.49 -19.14
N VAL A 65 -18.75 -14.48 -18.66
CA VAL A 65 -18.60 -15.88 -19.04
C VAL A 65 -19.96 -16.55 -19.26
N GLY A 66 -20.19 -17.00 -20.50
CA GLY A 66 -21.45 -17.61 -20.91
C GLY A 66 -22.63 -16.62 -20.90
N GLU A 67 -23.84 -17.15 -20.84
CA GLU A 67 -25.10 -16.40 -21.00
C GLU A 67 -25.84 -16.15 -19.66
N ARG A 68 -25.15 -16.34 -18.53
CA ARG A 68 -25.72 -16.11 -17.18
C ARG A 68 -24.69 -15.45 -16.28
N ILE A 69 -25.16 -14.77 -15.23
CA ILE A 69 -24.28 -14.20 -14.19
C ILE A 69 -23.46 -15.31 -13.55
N THR A 70 -22.15 -15.09 -13.47
CA THR A 70 -21.21 -15.99 -12.81
C THR A 70 -20.41 -15.26 -11.71
N GLN A 71 -19.56 -15.99 -11.00
CA GLN A 71 -18.63 -15.38 -10.03
C GLN A 71 -17.71 -14.33 -10.67
N ALA A 72 -17.38 -14.47 -11.97
CA ALA A 72 -16.61 -13.46 -12.69
C ALA A 72 -17.31 -12.09 -12.66
N ASP A 73 -18.60 -12.08 -12.98
CA ASP A 73 -19.41 -10.86 -13.02
C ASP A 73 -19.47 -10.19 -11.65
N ILE A 74 -19.70 -10.99 -10.60
CA ILE A 74 -19.78 -10.52 -9.22
C ILE A 74 -18.44 -9.90 -8.79
N SER A 75 -17.32 -10.60 -9.00
CA SER A 75 -15.99 -10.13 -8.58
C SER A 75 -15.56 -8.85 -9.30
N VAL A 76 -15.72 -8.79 -10.62
CA VAL A 76 -15.39 -7.57 -11.40
C VAL A 76 -16.32 -6.42 -11.03
N PHE A 77 -17.62 -6.69 -10.82
CA PHE A 77 -18.58 -5.67 -10.38
C PHE A 77 -18.19 -5.06 -9.04
N CYS A 78 -17.85 -5.88 -8.05
CA CYS A 78 -17.43 -5.42 -6.73
C CYS A 78 -16.18 -4.53 -6.80
N CYS A 79 -15.20 -4.88 -7.65
CA CYS A 79 -13.99 -4.08 -7.83
C CYS A 79 -14.25 -2.73 -8.52
N LEU A 80 -15.24 -2.67 -9.43
CA LEU A 80 -15.62 -1.46 -10.13
C LEU A 80 -16.61 -0.59 -9.37
N LEU A 81 -17.33 -1.12 -8.38
CA LEU A 81 -18.41 -0.43 -7.67
C LEU A 81 -17.96 0.93 -7.11
N SER A 82 -16.88 0.95 -6.33
CA SER A 82 -16.37 2.18 -5.72
C SER A 82 -15.87 3.18 -6.76
N LEU A 83 -15.36 2.70 -7.92
CA LEU A 83 -14.96 3.56 -9.02
C LEU A 83 -16.19 4.27 -9.62
N TYR A 84 -17.27 3.51 -9.89
CA TYR A 84 -18.53 4.04 -10.39
C TYR A 84 -19.21 5.00 -9.40
N GLN A 85 -19.06 4.79 -8.09
CA GLN A 85 -19.64 5.66 -7.06
C GLN A 85 -18.90 6.99 -6.89
N HIS A 86 -17.58 7.02 -7.12
CA HIS A 86 -16.76 8.16 -6.70
C HIS A 86 -15.98 8.87 -7.79
N VAL A 87 -15.53 8.20 -8.86
CA VAL A 87 -14.58 8.82 -9.80
C VAL A 87 -14.93 8.67 -11.28
N LEU A 88 -15.72 7.67 -11.66
CA LEU A 88 -16.15 7.48 -13.06
C LEU A 88 -17.33 8.39 -13.39
N GLU A 89 -17.07 9.69 -13.51
CA GLU A 89 -18.04 10.67 -13.98
C GLU A 89 -18.47 10.42 -15.43
N PRO A 90 -19.62 10.97 -15.89
CA PRO A 90 -20.18 10.67 -17.21
C PRO A 90 -19.19 10.82 -18.37
N ALA A 91 -18.37 11.88 -18.36
CA ALA A 91 -17.37 12.12 -19.41
C ALA A 91 -16.23 11.09 -19.42
N PHE A 92 -15.87 10.55 -18.25
CA PHE A 92 -14.82 9.52 -18.17
C PHE A 92 -15.33 8.17 -18.65
N ARG A 93 -16.58 7.83 -18.31
CA ARG A 93 -17.17 6.52 -18.63
C ARG A 93 -17.81 6.45 -20.00
N SER A 94 -18.08 7.58 -20.67
CA SER A 94 -18.75 7.61 -21.97
C SER A 94 -18.12 6.73 -23.06
N PRO A 95 -16.78 6.55 -23.15
CA PRO A 95 -16.20 5.68 -24.18
C PRO A 95 -16.46 4.18 -23.94
N TYR A 96 -16.89 3.79 -22.73
CA TYR A 96 -17.00 2.40 -22.28
C TYR A 96 -18.47 1.96 -22.18
N GLU A 97 -19.24 2.18 -23.24
CA GLU A 97 -20.69 1.93 -23.28
C GLU A 97 -21.08 0.50 -22.90
N ASN A 98 -20.32 -0.50 -23.35
CA ASN A 98 -20.59 -1.91 -23.09
C ASN A 98 -20.40 -2.25 -21.60
N VAL A 99 -19.37 -1.67 -20.97
CA VAL A 99 -19.12 -1.83 -19.54
C VAL A 99 -20.21 -1.13 -18.73
N ASN A 100 -20.60 0.09 -19.14
CA ASN A 100 -21.68 0.82 -18.46
C ASN A 100 -22.99 0.05 -18.51
N ARG A 101 -23.36 -0.49 -19.68
CA ARG A 101 -24.54 -1.34 -19.85
C ARG A 101 -24.47 -2.56 -18.94
N TRP A 102 -23.37 -3.30 -18.96
CA TRP A 102 -23.19 -4.49 -18.14
C TRP A 102 -23.27 -4.15 -16.64
N PHE A 103 -22.60 -3.10 -16.19
CA PHE A 103 -22.57 -2.67 -14.79
C PHE A 103 -23.96 -2.29 -14.30
N VAL A 104 -24.70 -1.48 -15.06
CA VAL A 104 -26.09 -1.09 -14.74
C VAL A 104 -27.02 -2.31 -14.78
N THR A 105 -26.80 -3.26 -15.68
CA THR A 105 -27.59 -4.51 -15.74
C THR A 105 -27.42 -5.33 -14.46
N LEU A 106 -26.20 -5.48 -13.95
CA LEU A 106 -25.92 -6.17 -12.69
C LEU A 106 -26.45 -5.39 -11.48
N LEU A 107 -26.25 -4.08 -11.45
CA LEU A 107 -26.69 -3.22 -10.34
C LEU A 107 -28.21 -3.30 -10.11
N ASN A 108 -28.99 -3.47 -11.18
CA ASN A 108 -30.44 -3.57 -11.12
C ASN A 108 -30.97 -4.98 -10.82
N GLN A 109 -30.11 -6.00 -10.72
CA GLN A 109 -30.55 -7.33 -10.29
C GLN A 109 -30.93 -7.31 -8.81
N ALA A 110 -32.02 -8.01 -8.47
CA ALA A 110 -32.53 -8.04 -7.10
C ALA A 110 -31.48 -8.52 -6.08
N GLN A 111 -30.66 -9.51 -6.46
CA GLN A 111 -29.60 -10.08 -5.62
C GLN A 111 -28.49 -9.07 -5.33
N PHE A 112 -28.11 -8.26 -6.33
CA PHE A 112 -27.12 -7.21 -6.14
C PHE A 112 -27.69 -6.09 -5.27
N ARG A 113 -28.89 -5.60 -5.61
CA ARG A 113 -29.57 -4.53 -4.86
C ARG A 113 -29.81 -4.90 -3.40
N ALA A 114 -30.08 -6.17 -3.10
CA ALA A 114 -30.23 -6.65 -1.72
C ALA A 114 -28.94 -6.51 -0.89
N VAL A 115 -27.76 -6.53 -1.52
CA VAL A 115 -26.46 -6.46 -0.83
C VAL A 115 -25.86 -5.06 -0.87
N VAL A 116 -25.80 -4.44 -2.05
CA VAL A 116 -25.16 -3.11 -2.21
C VAL A 116 -26.11 -1.95 -1.93
N GLY A 117 -27.42 -2.21 -1.85
CA GLY A 117 -28.44 -1.20 -1.66
C GLY A 117 -28.67 -0.34 -2.89
N GLU A 118 -29.15 0.88 -2.67
CA GLU A 118 -29.32 1.88 -3.72
C GLU A 118 -28.01 2.60 -3.97
N VAL A 119 -27.46 2.43 -5.18
CA VAL A 119 -26.17 3.00 -5.57
C VAL A 119 -26.41 4.15 -6.52
N SER A 120 -25.98 5.36 -6.12
CA SER A 120 -25.90 6.50 -7.01
C SER A 120 -24.55 6.51 -7.75
N LEU A 121 -24.59 6.68 -9.07
CA LEU A 121 -23.40 6.76 -9.89
C LEU A 121 -22.78 8.17 -9.79
N CYS A 122 -21.46 8.22 -9.80
CA CYS A 122 -20.69 9.46 -9.78
C CYS A 122 -21.12 10.41 -10.91
N GLU A 123 -21.48 11.64 -10.56
CA GLU A 123 -21.75 12.74 -11.49
C GLU A 123 -20.51 13.62 -11.71
N LYS A 124 -19.68 13.79 -10.68
CA LYS A 124 -18.45 14.59 -10.71
C LYS A 124 -17.33 13.84 -10.01
N MET A 125 -16.19 13.72 -10.69
CA MET A 125 -15.04 12.98 -10.19
C MET A 125 -14.58 13.50 -8.82
N ALA A 126 -14.53 12.62 -7.83
CA ALA A 126 -13.98 12.93 -6.52
C ALA A 126 -12.50 13.31 -6.64
N GLN A 127 -12.11 14.35 -5.91
CA GLN A 127 -10.75 14.87 -5.87
C GLN A 127 -10.21 14.81 -4.44
N PHE A 128 -8.88 14.78 -4.30
CA PHE A 128 -8.24 14.83 -3.00
C PHE A 128 -8.55 16.15 -2.28
N ASP A 129 -9.00 16.05 -1.04
CA ASP A 129 -9.21 17.19 -0.15
C ASP A 129 -8.23 17.10 1.03
N ALA A 130 -7.28 18.03 1.06
CA ALA A 130 -6.26 18.13 2.10
C ALA A 130 -6.85 18.35 3.51
N LYS A 131 -7.98 19.05 3.62
CA LYS A 131 -8.66 19.29 4.91
C LYS A 131 -9.30 18.00 5.41
N LYS A 132 -10.03 17.30 4.53
CA LYS A 132 -10.64 15.98 4.85
C LYS A 132 -9.58 14.95 5.25
N PHE A 133 -8.45 14.92 4.56
CA PHE A 133 -7.31 14.06 4.91
C PHE A 133 -6.76 14.39 6.31
N ALA A 134 -6.55 15.67 6.62
CA ALA A 134 -6.05 16.10 7.93
C ALA A 134 -7.05 15.78 9.08
N GLU A 135 -8.35 15.91 8.84
CA GLU A 135 -9.40 15.58 9.82
C GLU A 135 -9.50 14.07 10.10
N LEU A 136 -9.43 13.24 9.07
CA LEU A 136 -9.46 11.77 9.22
C LEU A 136 -8.21 11.24 9.93
N GLN A 137 -7.04 11.82 9.66
CA GLN A 137 -5.80 11.49 10.38
C GLN A 137 -5.84 11.89 11.86
N LYS A 138 -6.54 12.99 12.21
CA LYS A 138 -6.76 13.38 13.60
C LYS A 138 -7.73 12.44 14.31
N LYS A 139 -8.89 12.15 13.70
CA LYS A 139 -9.86 11.19 14.25
C LYS A 139 -9.27 9.79 14.44
N GLY A 140 -8.44 9.32 13.51
CA GLY A 140 -7.75 8.02 13.63
C GLY A 140 -6.74 7.95 14.79
N LYS A 141 -6.29 9.09 15.34
CA LYS A 141 -5.51 9.14 16.58
C LYS A 141 -6.39 9.09 17.82
N ASP A 142 -7.56 9.74 17.82
CA ASP A 142 -8.49 9.76 18.96
C ASP A 142 -9.21 8.41 19.18
N THR A 143 -9.45 7.61 18.13
CA THR A 143 -10.09 6.28 18.28
C THR A 143 -9.14 5.17 18.74
N LYS A 144 -7.81 5.41 18.81
CA LYS A 144 -6.86 4.39 19.30
C LYS A 144 -6.85 4.24 20.83
N GLU A 145 -7.55 5.09 21.58
CA GLU A 145 -7.66 4.99 23.04
C GLU A 145 -8.92 4.28 23.56
N LYS A 146 -9.92 3.95 22.73
CA LYS A 146 -11.13 3.22 23.20
C LYS A 146 -11.68 2.21 22.17
N GLY A 147 -11.53 0.92 22.49
CA GLY A 147 -12.10 -0.24 21.78
C GLY A 147 -11.07 -0.88 20.84
N GLY A 148 -10.55 -2.08 21.09
CA GLY A 148 -11.30 -3.30 21.36
C GLY A 148 -11.31 -4.13 20.08
N LYS A 149 -10.45 -5.16 20.03
CA LYS A 149 -10.31 -6.22 19.01
C LYS A 149 -11.48 -6.35 18.02
N VAL A 150 -11.21 -6.16 16.72
CA VAL A 150 -11.54 -7.14 15.66
C VAL A 150 -10.59 -6.89 14.48
N LYS A 151 -9.77 -7.88 14.11
CA LYS A 151 -9.17 -8.04 12.78
C LYS A 151 -9.15 -9.54 12.51
N GLU A 152 -10.08 -10.01 11.70
CA GLU A 152 -9.99 -10.04 10.23
C GLU A 152 -8.91 -11.02 9.80
N GLU A 153 -9.37 -12.27 9.62
CA GLU A 153 -8.88 -13.19 8.63
C GLU A 153 -8.66 -12.46 7.31
N LYS A 154 -7.44 -12.53 6.77
CA LYS A 154 -7.21 -12.45 5.33
C LYS A 154 -6.23 -13.54 4.95
N GLU A 155 -6.84 -14.66 4.55
CA GLU A 155 -6.29 -15.59 3.58
C GLU A 155 -5.65 -14.82 2.41
N LYS A 156 -4.42 -15.19 2.09
CA LYS A 156 -3.76 -14.85 0.83
C LYS A 156 -4.11 -15.92 -0.22
N PRO A 157 -4.55 -15.53 -1.42
CA PRO A 157 -4.34 -16.35 -2.60
C PRO A 157 -2.92 -16.16 -3.12
N GLN A 158 -2.17 -17.26 -3.07
CA GLN A 158 -0.98 -17.50 -3.87
C GLN A 158 -1.32 -17.46 -5.37
N LYS A 159 -0.37 -17.00 -6.19
CA LYS A 159 0.31 -17.82 -7.23
C LYS A 159 1.36 -16.94 -7.93
N ALA A 160 2.63 -17.30 -7.81
CA ALA A 160 3.31 -18.23 -8.72
C ALA A 160 3.45 -17.65 -10.13
N LYS A 161 4.66 -17.20 -10.45
CA LYS A 161 5.31 -17.46 -11.73
C LYS A 161 6.83 -17.54 -11.54
N GLU A 162 7.33 -18.77 -11.65
CA GLU A 162 8.51 -19.16 -12.44
C GLU A 162 8.72 -18.22 -13.64
N GLU A 163 9.90 -17.91 -14.17
CA GLU A 163 11.24 -18.49 -14.11
C GLU A 163 12.14 -17.50 -14.87
N LYS A 164 13.34 -17.22 -14.36
CA LYS A 164 14.61 -17.02 -15.11
C LYS A 164 15.59 -16.17 -14.30
N LYS A 165 16.54 -16.83 -13.67
CA LYS A 165 17.96 -16.44 -13.69
C LYS A 165 18.82 -17.53 -13.06
N LYS A 166 19.59 -18.23 -13.90
CA LYS A 166 20.89 -18.79 -13.52
C LYS A 166 21.97 -17.90 -14.15
N GLU A 167 23.09 -17.85 -13.44
CA GLU A 167 24.40 -17.23 -13.75
C GLU A 167 24.69 -15.83 -13.14
N LYS A 168 25.32 -15.88 -11.96
CA LYS A 168 26.52 -15.09 -11.58
C LYS A 168 27.75 -15.68 -12.32
N PRO A 169 28.93 -15.03 -12.43
CA PRO A 169 29.58 -14.07 -11.50
C PRO A 169 30.21 -12.82 -12.21
N LYS A 170 30.74 -11.74 -11.61
CA LYS A 170 31.83 -11.47 -10.63
C LYS A 170 31.90 -9.91 -10.49
N LYS A 171 31.82 -9.28 -9.32
CA LYS A 171 32.87 -8.66 -8.45
C LYS A 171 33.84 -7.65 -9.12
N GLU A 172 34.07 -6.54 -8.38
CA GLU A 172 35.03 -5.39 -8.52
C GLU A 172 34.50 -4.16 -9.29
N VAL A 173 34.66 -2.89 -8.90
CA VAL A 173 35.26 -2.16 -7.76
C VAL A 173 34.56 -0.78 -7.69
N GLU A 174 34.29 -0.34 -6.45
CA GLU A 174 34.35 1.02 -5.89
C GLU A 174 34.56 2.23 -6.84
N GLU A 175 33.60 3.16 -6.88
CA GLU A 175 33.86 4.60 -7.06
C GLU A 175 32.84 5.39 -6.23
N GLU A 176 33.36 6.35 -5.47
CA GLU A 176 32.63 7.27 -4.59
C GLU A 176 31.58 8.08 -5.35
N GLU A 177 30.30 7.89 -5.04
CA GLU A 177 29.33 8.97 -5.18
C GLU A 177 28.88 9.39 -3.79
N ALA A 178 29.20 10.63 -3.46
CA ALA A 178 28.66 11.34 -2.31
C ALA A 178 27.14 11.17 -2.28
N ASP A 179 26.67 10.67 -1.15
CA ASP A 179 25.32 10.19 -0.88
C ASP A 179 24.25 11.24 -1.23
N GLU A 180 23.35 10.92 -2.18
CA GLU A 180 22.16 11.71 -2.51
C GLU A 180 21.29 12.02 -1.27
N THR A 181 21.47 11.28 -0.16
CA THR A 181 20.82 11.57 1.10
C THR A 181 21.34 12.83 1.83
N GLU A 182 22.59 13.25 1.64
CA GLU A 182 23.12 14.50 2.21
C GLU A 182 22.51 15.74 1.53
N LEU A 183 22.28 15.66 0.22
CA LEU A 183 21.58 16.72 -0.55
C LEU A 183 20.08 16.78 -0.20
N ALA A 184 19.45 15.64 0.12
CA ALA A 184 18.08 15.60 0.61
C ALA A 184 17.94 16.16 2.06
N LEU A 185 18.97 15.98 2.89
CA LEU A 185 19.06 16.52 4.26
C LEU A 185 19.11 18.06 4.34
N ALA A 186 19.62 18.72 3.30
CA ALA A 186 19.68 20.18 3.23
C ALA A 186 18.35 20.84 2.78
N GLN A 187 17.43 20.08 2.18
CA GLN A 187 16.22 20.61 1.55
C GLN A 187 14.92 20.37 2.35
N GLU A 188 14.94 19.59 3.43
CA GLU A 188 13.73 19.42 4.26
C GLU A 188 13.51 20.62 5.21
N PRO A 189 12.32 21.25 5.19
CA PRO A 189 11.98 22.32 6.12
C PRO A 189 11.95 21.76 7.55
N LYS A 190 12.71 22.41 8.46
CA LYS A 190 12.84 22.08 9.89
C LYS A 190 11.47 21.94 10.57
N SER A 191 10.92 20.73 10.55
CA SER A 191 9.90 20.30 11.51
C SER A 191 10.58 20.19 12.87
N LYS A 192 10.05 20.88 13.89
CA LYS A 192 10.55 20.85 15.26
C LYS A 192 10.80 19.39 15.70
N ASP A 193 12.03 19.10 16.10
CA ASP A 193 12.42 17.79 16.59
C ASP A 193 11.58 17.46 17.85
N PRO A 194 10.80 16.37 17.87
CA PRO A 194 10.02 15.98 19.03
C PRO A 194 10.86 15.79 20.30
N PHE A 195 12.17 15.61 20.15
CA PHE A 195 13.11 15.33 21.24
C PHE A 195 13.92 16.55 21.70
N GLU A 196 13.75 17.75 21.10
CA GLU A 196 14.44 18.98 21.53
C GLU A 196 14.18 19.37 22.99
N LYS A 197 13.08 18.85 23.58
CA LYS A 197 12.67 19.11 24.97
C LYS A 197 13.25 18.13 25.99
N PHE A 198 13.90 17.06 25.55
CA PHE A 198 14.46 16.04 26.43
C PHE A 198 15.91 16.38 26.81
N PRO A 199 16.39 15.95 27.98
CA PRO A 199 17.79 16.13 28.34
C PRO A 199 18.67 15.50 27.27
N LYS A 200 19.64 16.26 26.73
CA LYS A 200 20.63 15.69 25.82
C LYS A 200 21.51 14.75 26.65
N GLY A 201 21.28 13.45 26.49
CA GLY A 201 22.09 12.43 27.14
C GLY A 201 23.55 12.49 26.71
N THR A 202 24.39 11.76 27.44
CA THR A 202 25.84 11.67 27.16
C THR A 202 26.17 10.73 25.99
N PHE A 203 25.17 9.96 25.52
CA PHE A 203 25.30 9.01 24.42
C PHE A 203 25.02 9.67 23.06
N VAL A 204 26.04 9.70 22.20
CA VAL A 204 25.94 10.27 20.84
C VAL A 204 25.60 9.15 19.84
N MET A 205 24.35 9.14 19.38
CA MET A 205 23.82 8.09 18.51
C MET A 205 24.55 8.00 17.14
N ASP A 206 24.99 9.13 16.59
CA ASP A 206 25.72 9.16 15.32
C ASP A 206 27.12 8.55 15.42
N GLU A 207 27.79 8.71 16.56
CA GLU A 207 29.10 8.12 16.82
C GLU A 207 28.96 6.60 17.00
N PHE A 208 27.97 6.16 17.77
CA PHE A 208 27.66 4.74 17.91
C PHE A 208 27.33 4.08 16.56
N LYS A 209 26.54 4.73 15.71
CA LYS A 209 26.22 4.22 14.36
C LYS A 209 27.45 4.06 13.49
N ARG A 210 28.37 5.03 13.55
CA ARG A 210 29.64 4.97 12.81
C ARG A 210 30.49 3.79 13.27
N VAL A 211 30.61 3.58 14.59
CA VAL A 211 31.34 2.44 15.15
C VAL A 211 30.66 1.13 14.82
N TYR A 212 29.33 1.06 14.90
CA TYR A 212 28.56 -0.14 14.56
C TYR A 212 28.72 -0.57 13.10
N SER A 213 28.72 0.37 12.16
CA SER A 213 28.81 0.05 10.72
C SER A 213 30.24 -0.28 10.25
N ASN A 214 31.26 0.26 10.93
CA ASN A 214 32.64 0.20 10.45
C ASN A 214 33.53 -0.79 11.21
N GLU A 215 33.18 -1.12 12.46
CA GLU A 215 33.99 -1.96 13.34
C GLU A 215 33.38 -3.36 13.56
N PRO A 216 34.19 -4.36 13.94
CA PRO A 216 33.69 -5.69 14.30
C PRO A 216 32.69 -5.65 15.47
N GLU A 217 31.77 -6.63 15.50
CA GLU A 217 30.70 -6.75 16.51
C GLU A 217 31.23 -6.73 17.95
N GLU A 218 32.38 -7.34 18.21
CA GLU A 218 33.03 -7.35 19.53
C GLU A 218 33.38 -5.94 20.02
N VAL A 219 33.80 -5.05 19.13
CA VAL A 219 34.19 -3.67 19.43
C VAL A 219 32.96 -2.78 19.55
N SER A 220 31.99 -2.92 18.65
CA SER A 220 30.78 -2.09 18.64
C SER A 220 29.85 -2.39 19.82
N ILE A 221 29.72 -3.66 20.24
CA ILE A 221 28.95 -4.04 21.43
C ILE A 221 29.62 -3.50 22.70
N GLN A 222 30.95 -3.60 22.82
CA GLN A 222 31.66 -3.02 23.98
C GLN A 222 31.53 -1.50 24.02
N TYR A 223 31.65 -0.83 22.87
CA TYR A 223 31.44 0.61 22.75
C TYR A 223 30.04 1.01 23.20
N PHE A 224 29.01 0.28 22.77
CA PHE A 224 27.62 0.49 23.18
C PHE A 224 27.50 0.47 24.71
N TRP A 225 27.85 -0.63 25.36
CA TRP A 225 27.65 -0.77 26.81
C TRP A 225 28.48 0.21 27.65
N ASN A 226 29.65 0.61 27.17
CA ASN A 226 30.50 1.58 27.87
C ASN A 226 29.97 3.02 27.78
N LYS A 227 29.26 3.36 26.71
CA LYS A 227 28.76 4.72 26.44
C LYS A 227 27.25 4.86 26.62
N PHE A 228 26.52 3.76 26.77
CA PHE A 228 25.07 3.75 26.84
C PHE A 228 24.56 4.49 28.09
N ASP A 229 23.81 5.56 27.83
CA ASP A 229 23.19 6.39 28.85
C ASP A 229 21.81 5.81 29.22
N LYS A 230 21.78 5.04 30.31
CA LYS A 230 20.57 4.38 30.83
C LYS A 230 19.50 5.35 31.35
N GLU A 231 19.85 6.60 31.63
CA GLU A 231 18.91 7.59 32.15
C GLU A 231 18.09 8.23 31.01
N ASN A 232 18.71 8.37 29.83
CA ASN A 232 18.10 9.04 28.68
C ASN A 232 17.67 8.10 27.55
N PHE A 233 18.24 6.88 27.49
CA PHE A 233 17.91 5.89 26.46
C PHE A 233 17.36 4.59 27.07
N SER A 234 16.48 3.94 26.33
CA SER A 234 15.89 2.65 26.68
C SER A 234 16.10 1.64 25.55
N ILE A 235 16.29 0.38 25.92
CA ILE A 235 16.48 -0.74 24.98
C ILE A 235 15.18 -1.52 24.92
N TRP A 236 14.69 -1.76 23.71
CA TRP A 236 13.48 -2.51 23.45
C TRP A 236 13.81 -3.71 22.57
N TYR A 237 13.41 -4.88 23.05
CA TYR A 237 13.40 -6.09 22.23
C TYR A 237 11.96 -6.33 21.77
N CYS A 238 11.78 -6.44 20.46
CA CYS A 238 10.46 -6.53 19.84
C CYS A 238 10.35 -7.84 19.07
N GLU A 239 9.41 -8.68 19.46
CA GLU A 239 9.02 -9.86 18.70
C GLU A 239 7.70 -9.62 17.99
N TYR A 240 7.56 -10.18 16.79
CA TYR A 240 6.27 -10.19 16.12
C TYR A 240 5.27 -11.02 16.93
N LEU A 241 4.02 -10.55 17.01
CA LEU A 241 2.96 -11.24 17.76
C LEU A 241 2.59 -12.62 17.16
N PHE A 242 2.84 -12.81 15.87
CA PHE A 242 2.61 -14.06 15.13
C PHE A 242 3.82 -14.41 14.25
N PRO A 243 4.96 -14.81 14.85
CA PRO A 243 6.18 -15.07 14.10
C PRO A 243 6.03 -16.29 13.18
N GLN A 244 5.11 -17.21 13.48
CA GLN A 244 4.83 -18.39 12.67
C GLN A 244 4.19 -18.05 11.31
N GLU A 245 3.57 -16.88 11.18
CA GLU A 245 3.01 -16.39 9.91
C GLU A 245 4.07 -15.72 9.02
N LEU A 246 5.27 -15.46 9.55
CA LEU A 246 6.41 -14.86 8.85
C LEU A 246 7.40 -15.95 8.40
N THR A 247 6.90 -16.89 7.61
CA THR A 247 7.64 -18.10 7.19
C THR A 247 8.82 -17.81 6.26
N LEU A 248 8.87 -16.64 5.63
CA LEU A 248 9.91 -16.23 4.69
C LEU A 248 10.54 -14.91 5.12
N VAL A 249 11.88 -14.84 5.12
CA VAL A 249 12.68 -13.69 5.60
C VAL A 249 12.28 -12.37 4.92
N PHE A 250 11.89 -12.38 3.65
CA PHE A 250 11.48 -11.13 2.98
C PHE A 250 10.16 -10.56 3.54
N MET A 251 9.29 -11.39 4.11
CA MET A 251 8.02 -10.95 4.70
C MET A 251 8.26 -10.15 5.98
N SER A 252 9.19 -10.62 6.83
CA SER A 252 9.65 -9.85 7.99
C SER A 252 10.40 -8.60 7.53
N CYS A 253 11.33 -8.69 6.58
CA CYS A 253 12.06 -7.51 6.08
C CYS A 253 11.13 -6.40 5.55
N ASN A 254 10.06 -6.72 4.82
CA ASN A 254 9.12 -5.71 4.31
C ASN A 254 8.36 -5.00 5.45
N LEU A 255 7.96 -5.73 6.48
CA LEU A 255 7.27 -5.16 7.64
C LEU A 255 8.21 -4.28 8.48
N ILE A 256 9.45 -4.73 8.65
CA ILE A 256 10.53 -4.03 9.34
C ILE A 256 10.88 -2.74 8.60
N SER A 257 11.11 -2.80 7.29
CA SER A 257 11.37 -1.61 6.46
C SER A 257 10.21 -0.61 6.52
N GLY A 258 8.97 -1.09 6.47
CA GLY A 258 7.78 -0.24 6.66
C GLY A 258 7.71 0.38 8.06
N MET A 259 8.19 -0.32 9.10
CA MET A 259 8.33 0.24 10.44
C MET A 259 9.41 1.31 10.47
N PHE A 260 10.61 1.05 9.94
CA PHE A 260 11.71 1.99 9.89
C PHE A 260 11.35 3.26 9.13
N GLN A 261 10.65 3.17 8.00
CA GLN A 261 10.18 4.35 7.27
C GLN A 261 9.25 5.24 8.12
N ARG A 262 8.43 4.65 8.99
CA ARG A 262 7.56 5.41 9.91
C ARG A 262 8.33 6.01 11.09
N LEU A 263 9.43 5.38 11.48
CA LEU A 263 10.31 5.82 12.57
C LEU A 263 11.45 6.73 12.09
N ASP A 264 11.56 7.01 10.78
CA ASP A 264 12.65 7.81 10.20
C ASP A 264 12.75 9.22 10.81
N LYS A 265 11.63 9.78 11.29
CA LYS A 265 11.61 11.05 12.04
C LYS A 265 12.41 11.01 13.34
N MET A 266 12.69 9.80 13.87
CA MET A 266 13.46 9.57 15.09
C MET A 266 14.90 9.12 14.77
N ARG A 267 15.30 9.10 13.48
CA ARG A 267 16.60 8.56 13.06
C ARG A 267 17.78 9.21 13.79
N LYS A 268 17.70 10.48 14.20
CA LYS A 268 18.79 11.13 14.94
C LYS A 268 18.99 10.58 16.36
N ASN A 269 17.93 10.07 16.98
CA ASN A 269 17.92 9.64 18.38
C ASN A 269 17.56 8.16 18.54
N ALA A 270 17.49 7.39 17.46
CA ALA A 270 17.14 5.98 17.48
C ALA A 270 18.07 5.17 16.56
N PHE A 271 18.31 3.93 16.98
CA PHE A 271 19.01 2.91 16.23
C PHE A 271 18.25 1.60 16.37
N ALA A 272 18.14 0.85 15.28
CA ALA A 272 17.52 -0.46 15.26
C ALA A 272 18.31 -1.37 14.31
N SER A 273 18.50 -2.61 14.73
CA SER A 273 19.13 -3.67 13.96
C SER A 273 18.21 -4.90 14.00
N VAL A 274 18.28 -5.73 12.96
CA VAL A 274 17.36 -6.85 12.68
C VAL A 274 18.15 -8.11 12.44
#